data_AF-A0A8H4EQF4-F1
#
_entry.id   AF-A0A8H4EQF4-F1
#
_cell.length_a   1.000
_cell.length_b   1.000
_cell.length_c   1.000
_cell.angle_alpha   90.00
_cell.angle_beta   90.00
_cell.angle_gamma   90.00
#
_symmetry.space_group_name_H-M   'P 1'
#
loop_
_entity.id
_entity.type
_entity.pdbx_description
1 polymer ?
#
loop_
_entity_poly.entity_id
_entity_poly.type
_entity_poly.pdbx_seq_one_letter_code
_entity_poly.pdbx_strand_id
1 'polypeptide(L)'
;MLIGLSKKVDRLEQKILNMDNRMSESLNLSNETKIVKQTCAAIAKWLIVKNIYPTEDQFKVETKEYLLENEADFYEGMDNRDWNIYYKDKLTKPVNFFINSITFALC
;
A
#
# COMPACT_ATOMS: atom_id res chain seq x y z
N MET A 1 4.54 -12.14 -13.33
CA MET A 1 4.30 -10.79 -12.76
C MET A 1 5.16 -10.50 -11.52
N LEU A 2 5.23 -11.38 -10.53
CA LEU A 2 6.02 -11.21 -9.29
C LEU A 2 7.51 -10.85 -9.49
N ILE A 3 8.19 -11.49 -10.45
CA ILE A 3 9.62 -11.22 -10.78
C ILE A 3 9.83 -9.78 -11.27
N GLY A 4 8.85 -9.22 -11.98
CA GLY A 4 8.91 -7.85 -12.49
C GLY A 4 8.73 -6.80 -11.40
N LEU A 5 7.98 -7.14 -10.35
CA LEU A 5 7.76 -6.27 -9.19
C LEU A 5 9.03 -6.21 -8.32
N SER A 6 9.64 -7.37 -8.03
CA SER A 6 10.89 -7.47 -7.27
C SER A 6 12.01 -6.62 -7.90
N LYS A 7 12.22 -6.74 -9.22
CA LYS A 7 13.23 -5.92 -9.92
C LYS A 7 12.98 -4.41 -9.83
N LYS A 8 11.72 -3.98 -9.72
CA LYS A 8 11.38 -2.55 -9.56
C LYS A 8 11.67 -2.08 -8.13
N VAL A 9 11.44 -2.93 -7.12
CA VAL A 9 11.78 -2.68 -5.71
C VAL A 9 13.30 -2.53 -5.56
N ASP A 10 14.08 -3.47 -6.08
CA ASP A 10 15.55 -3.42 -6.02
C ASP A 10 16.11 -2.12 -6.64
N ARG A 11 15.51 -1.68 -7.76
CA ARG A 11 15.89 -0.43 -8.43
C ARG A 11 15.57 0.82 -7.61
N LEU A 12 14.48 0.79 -6.84
CA LEU A 12 14.12 1.89 -5.94
C LEU A 12 15.06 1.91 -4.73
N GLU A 13 15.37 0.76 -4.15
CA GLU A 13 16.34 0.63 -3.06
C GLU A 13 17.71 1.20 -3.45
N GLN A 14 18.21 0.86 -4.65
CA GLN A 14 19.47 1.38 -5.17
C GLN A 14 19.45 2.90 -5.39
N LYS A 15 18.32 3.46 -5.85
CA LYS A 15 18.19 4.92 -6.00
C LYS A 15 18.17 5.62 -4.65
N ILE A 16 17.51 5.03 -3.64
CA ILE A 16 17.48 5.56 -2.27
C ILE A 16 18.89 5.54 -1.67
N LEU A 17 19.63 4.44 -1.82
CA LEU A 17 21.02 4.32 -1.37
C LEU A 17 21.96 5.34 -2.06
N ASN A 18 21.77 5.60 -3.35
CA ASN A 18 22.58 6.60 -4.05
C ASN A 18 22.24 8.05 -3.65
N MET A 19 20.99 8.33 -3.26
CA MET A 19 20.64 9.62 -2.64
C MET A 19 21.30 9.76 -1.26
N ASP A 20 21.49 8.66 -0.54
CA ASP A 20 22.13 8.62 0.78
C ASP A 20 23.60 9.06 0.74
N ASN A 21 24.38 8.53 -0.20
CA ASN A 21 25.80 8.86 -0.36
C ASN A 21 25.99 10.34 -0.74
N ARG A 22 25.17 10.85 -1.66
CA ARG A 22 25.24 12.25 -2.12
C ARG A 22 24.81 13.27 -1.07
N MET A 23 23.95 12.87 -0.14
CA MET A 23 23.48 13.72 0.96
C MET A 23 24.43 13.67 2.16
N SER A 24 25.17 12.58 2.32
CA SER A 24 26.20 12.43 3.37
C SER A 24 27.49 13.18 3.05
N GLU A 25 27.85 13.37 1.77
CA GLU A 25 29.04 14.13 1.36
C GLU A 25 28.91 15.66 1.51
N SER A 26 27.69 16.21 1.58
CA SER A 26 27.47 17.67 1.58
C SER A 26 27.26 18.29 2.96
N LEU A 27 27.13 17.52 4.04
CA LEU A 27 26.76 18.04 5.35
C LEU A 27 27.43 17.26 6.50
N ASN A 28 28.45 17.85 7.13
CA ASN A 28 28.81 17.54 8.53
C ASN A 28 27.69 18.11 9.43
N LEU A 29 26.64 17.37 9.82
CA LEU A 29 26.50 16.34 10.87
C LEU A 29 26.39 16.94 12.31
N SER A 30 25.47 16.49 13.17
CA SER A 30 25.11 15.08 13.28
C SER A 30 23.65 14.74 13.65
N ASN A 31 22.78 15.71 13.96
CA ASN A 31 21.43 15.38 14.47
C ASN A 31 20.29 15.75 13.50
N GLU A 32 20.30 16.97 12.95
CA GLU A 32 19.21 17.45 12.11
C GLU A 32 19.16 16.71 10.75
N THR A 33 20.31 16.47 10.11
CA THR A 33 20.40 15.64 8.90
C THR A 33 19.91 14.22 9.14
N LYS A 34 20.22 13.65 10.31
CA LYS A 34 19.76 12.30 10.70
C LYS A 34 18.25 12.27 10.92
N ILE A 35 17.70 13.28 11.60
CA ILE A 35 16.26 13.44 11.81
C ILE A 35 15.55 13.60 10.47
N VAL A 36 16.00 14.53 9.61
CA VAL A 36 15.43 14.74 8.27
C VAL A 36 15.47 13.45 7.46
N LYS A 37 16.58 12.72 7.47
CA LYS A 37 16.71 11.44 6.78
C LYS A 37 15.73 10.39 7.33
N GLN A 38 15.65 10.24 8.64
CA GLN A 38 14.73 9.29 9.28
C GLN A 38 13.27 9.66 9.02
N THR A 39 12.93 10.95 9.04
CA THR A 39 11.60 11.47 8.72
C THR A 39 11.26 11.21 7.25
N CYS A 40 12.15 11.52 6.32
CA CYS A 40 11.93 11.23 4.89
C CYS A 40 11.76 9.74 4.62
N ALA A 41 12.57 8.88 5.26
CA ALA A 41 12.44 7.44 5.14
C ALA A 41 11.12 6.93 5.73
N ALA A 42 10.72 7.43 6.91
CA ALA A 42 9.45 7.07 7.55
C ALA A 42 8.25 7.53 6.72
N ILE A 43 8.29 8.75 6.18
CA ILE A 43 7.24 9.29 5.31
C ILE A 43 7.19 8.51 4.00
N ALA A 44 8.33 8.19 3.38
CA ALA A 44 8.36 7.40 2.16
C ALA A 44 7.78 6.00 2.38
N LYS A 45 8.16 5.33 3.48
CA LYS A 45 7.56 4.04 3.88
C LYS A 45 6.06 4.18 4.11
N TRP A 46 5.63 5.20 4.86
CA TRP A 46 4.22 5.46 5.13
C TRP A 46 3.43 5.72 3.84
N LEU A 47 3.97 6.49 2.90
CA LEU A 47 3.34 6.77 1.61
C LEU A 47 3.28 5.51 0.74
N ILE A 48 4.31 4.66 0.76
CA ILE A 48 4.30 3.37 0.06
C ILE A 48 3.23 2.46 0.66
N VAL A 49 3.15 2.34 1.99
CA VAL A 49 2.09 1.59 2.67
C VAL A 49 0.72 2.24 2.46
N LYS A 50 0.61 3.55 2.29
CA LYS A 50 -0.68 4.18 2.01
C LYS A 50 -1.11 4.06 0.54
N ASN A 51 -0.16 3.96 -0.38
CA ASN A 51 -0.42 3.97 -1.82
C ASN A 51 -0.45 2.57 -2.44
N ILE A 52 0.23 1.58 -1.84
CA ILE A 52 0.08 0.16 -2.18
C ILE A 52 -1.22 -0.40 -1.59
N TYR A 53 -1.69 0.17 -0.47
CA TYR A 53 -2.89 -0.30 0.21
C TYR A 53 -3.97 0.73 -0.01
N PRO A 54 -4.96 0.40 -0.86
CA PRO A 54 -6.11 1.25 -0.99
C PRO A 54 -6.75 1.45 0.39
N THR A 55 -7.33 2.62 0.62
CA THR A 55 -8.20 2.81 1.78
C THR A 55 -9.33 1.78 1.76
N GLU A 56 -9.98 1.53 2.91
CA GLU A 56 -11.12 0.61 2.96
C GLU A 56 -12.19 0.98 1.91
N ASP A 57 -12.43 2.29 1.68
CA ASP A 57 -13.34 2.78 0.65
C ASP A 57 -12.87 2.47 -0.76
N GLN A 58 -11.57 2.69 -1.06
CA GLN A 58 -11.01 2.34 -2.36
C GLN A 58 -11.09 0.83 -2.61
N PHE A 59 -10.75 0.01 -1.61
CA PHE A 59 -10.85 -1.44 -1.71
C PHE A 59 -12.30 -1.88 -1.94
N LYS A 60 -13.26 -1.24 -1.27
CA LYS A 60 -14.68 -1.50 -1.44
C LYS A 60 -15.16 -1.17 -2.86
N VAL A 61 -14.75 -0.04 -3.41
CA VAL A 61 -15.09 0.34 -4.79
C VAL A 61 -14.52 -0.68 -5.77
N GLU A 62 -13.23 -0.98 -5.66
CA GLU A 62 -12.56 -1.94 -6.55
C GLU A 62 -13.14 -3.37 -6.43
N THR A 63 -13.53 -3.79 -5.22
CA THR A 63 -14.19 -5.10 -5.03
C THR A 63 -15.56 -5.13 -5.69
N LYS A 64 -16.31 -4.03 -5.61
CA LYS A 64 -17.59 -3.90 -6.30
C LYS A 64 -17.41 -3.97 -7.82
N GLU A 65 -16.42 -3.24 -8.36
CA GLU A 65 -16.11 -3.26 -9.79
C GLU A 65 -15.70 -4.67 -10.25
N TYR A 66 -14.81 -5.34 -9.52
CA TYR A 66 -14.42 -6.72 -9.81
C TYR A 66 -15.61 -7.68 -9.84
N LEU A 67 -16.51 -7.62 -8.85
CA LEU A 67 -17.68 -8.49 -8.80
C LEU A 67 -18.67 -8.18 -9.93
N LEU A 68 -18.85 -6.91 -10.29
CA LEU A 68 -19.66 -6.53 -11.45
C LEU A 68 -19.09 -7.08 -12.76
N GLU A 69 -17.77 -7.09 -12.91
CA GLU A 69 -17.10 -7.55 -14.13
C GLU A 69 -16.99 -9.08 -14.24
N ASN A 70 -16.81 -9.77 -13.12
CA ASN A 70 -16.43 -11.19 -13.11
C ASN A 70 -17.52 -12.11 -12.54
N GLU A 71 -18.38 -11.58 -11.68
CA GLU A 71 -19.40 -12.33 -10.93
C GLU A 71 -20.75 -11.59 -11.03
N ALA A 72 -21.08 -11.14 -12.24
CA ALA A 72 -22.25 -10.28 -12.49
C ALA A 72 -23.55 -10.92 -11.98
N ASP A 73 -23.74 -12.22 -12.18
CA ASP A 73 -24.92 -12.98 -11.72
C ASP A 73 -25.07 -12.96 -10.19
N PHE A 74 -23.94 -12.95 -9.46
CA PHE A 74 -23.94 -12.82 -8.00
C PHE A 74 -24.32 -11.40 -7.57
N TYR A 75 -23.87 -10.39 -8.32
CA TYR A 75 -24.11 -8.99 -8.00
C TYR A 75 -25.48 -8.47 -8.49
N GLU A 76 -26.06 -9.07 -9.54
CA GLU A 76 -27.27 -8.57 -10.24
C GLU A 76 -28.50 -8.43 -9.31
N GLY A 77 -28.56 -9.23 -8.25
CA GLY A 77 -29.62 -9.16 -7.23
C GLY A 77 -29.33 -8.23 -6.05
N MET A 78 -28.18 -7.55 -6.02
CA MET A 78 -27.68 -6.83 -4.84
C MET A 78 -27.82 -5.32 -5.04
N ASP A 79 -28.64 -4.67 -4.22
CA ASP A 79 -28.69 -3.21 -4.22
C ASP A 79 -27.52 -2.61 -3.42
N ASN A 80 -27.40 -1.27 -3.39
CA ASN A 80 -26.32 -0.61 -2.65
C ASN A 80 -26.36 -0.90 -1.13
N ARG A 81 -27.55 -1.13 -0.55
CA ARG A 81 -27.70 -1.47 0.86
C ARG A 81 -27.19 -2.88 1.11
N ASP A 82 -27.61 -3.83 0.30
CA ASP A 82 -27.19 -5.23 0.39
C ASP A 82 -25.69 -5.36 0.18
N TRP A 83 -25.12 -4.60 -0.76
CA TRP A 83 -23.67 -4.51 -0.96
C TRP A 83 -22.95 -4.00 0.29
N ASN A 84 -23.47 -2.94 0.92
CA ASN A 84 -22.86 -2.37 2.12
C ASN A 84 -22.88 -3.35 3.30
N ILE A 85 -23.97 -4.11 3.45
CA ILE A 85 -24.10 -5.15 4.48
C ILE A 85 -23.14 -6.30 4.18
N TYR A 86 -23.14 -6.80 2.95
CA TYR A 86 -22.29 -7.92 2.53
C TYR A 86 -20.80 -7.59 2.71
N TYR A 87 -20.36 -6.42 2.24
CA TYR A 87 -18.97 -5.99 2.38
C TYR A 87 -18.54 -5.94 3.85
N LYS A 88 -19.37 -5.34 4.70
CA LYS A 88 -19.09 -5.20 6.14
C LYS A 88 -19.03 -6.55 6.85
N ASP A 89 -19.95 -7.45 6.52
CA ASP A 89 -20.11 -8.72 7.25
C ASP A 89 -19.15 -9.81 6.75
N LYS A 90 -18.84 -9.82 5.45
CA LYS A 90 -18.09 -10.91 4.81
C LYS A 90 -16.69 -10.52 4.37
N LEU A 91 -16.47 -9.25 4.01
CA LEU A 91 -15.23 -8.82 3.39
C LEU A 91 -14.33 -8.01 4.34
N THR A 92 -14.87 -7.20 5.27
CA THR A 92 -14.04 -6.38 6.18
C THR A 92 -12.99 -7.18 6.96
N LYS A 93 -13.33 -8.36 7.49
CA LYS A 93 -12.38 -9.20 8.24
C LYS A 93 -11.23 -9.73 7.35
N PRO A 94 -11.49 -10.45 6.24
CA PRO A 94 -10.43 -10.90 5.35
C PRO A 94 -9.64 -9.75 4.73
N VAL A 95 -10.28 -8.62 4.42
CA VAL A 95 -9.61 -7.42 3.92
C VAL A 95 -8.62 -6.87 4.95
N ASN A 96 -9.05 -6.70 6.20
CA ASN A 96 -8.15 -6.25 7.27
C ASN A 96 -7.03 -7.25 7.54
N PHE A 97 -7.29 -8.55 7.44
CA PHE A 97 -6.25 -9.57 7.55
C PHE A 97 -5.20 -9.46 6.44
N PHE A 98 -5.62 -9.27 5.19
CA PHE A 98 -4.71 -9.09 4.05
C PHE A 98 -3.90 -7.79 4.17
N ILE A 99 -4.57 -6.67 4.50
CA ILE A 99 -3.91 -5.37 4.71
C ILE A 99 -2.84 -5.49 5.80
N ASN A 100 -3.18 -6.09 6.94
CA ASN A 100 -2.24 -6.24 8.06
C ASN A 100 -1.10 -7.21 7.74
N SER A 101 -1.37 -8.31 7.02
CA SER A 101 -0.34 -9.31 6.67
C SER A 101 0.73 -8.75 5.76
N ILE A 102 0.34 -7.98 4.73
CA ILE A 102 1.31 -7.38 3.83
C ILE A 102 1.96 -6.17 4.54
N THR A 103 1.23 -5.41 5.38
CA THR A 103 1.81 -4.26 6.13
C THR A 103 2.94 -4.74 7.03
N PHE A 104 2.76 -5.88 7.69
CA PHE A 104 3.79 -6.54 8.48
C PHE A 104 5.00 -6.98 7.62
N ALA A 105 4.77 -7.43 6.38
CA ALA A 105 5.85 -7.84 5.48
C ALA A 105 6.69 -6.68 4.91
N LEU A 106 6.19 -5.44 4.99
CA LEU A 106 6.88 -4.23 4.50
C LEU A 106 7.51 -3.38 5.62
N CYS A 107 7.25 -3.72 6.88
CA CYS A 107 7.81 -3.08 8.08
C CYS A 107 9.09 -3.80 8.52
#